data_AF-A0A524JVM1-F1
#
_entry.id   AF-A0A524JVM1-F1
#
_cell.length_a   1.000
_cell.length_b   1.000
_cell.length_c   1.000
_cell.angle_alpha   90.00
_cell.angle_beta   90.00
_cell.angle_gamma   90.00
#
_symmetry.space_group_name_H-M   'P 1'
#
loop_
_entity.id
_entity.type
_entity.pdbx_description
1 polymer ?
#
loop_
_entity_poly.entity_id
_entity_poly.type
_entity_poly.pdbx_seq_one_letter_code
_entity_poly.pdbx_strand_id
1 'polypeptide(L)'
;MLKSYLKIAWRNIVRHKGYSFINIFGLAVGIACCLLIAIWVQNELGFDRFNEKADRIHRVYQQLTVNGQTRTAPITSAHWRRS
;
A
#
# COMPACT_ATOMS: atom_id res chain seq x y z
N MET A 1 20.17 16.97 30.03
CA MET A 1 20.91 15.68 30.02
C MET A 1 20.99 15.03 28.64
N LEU A 2 19.89 14.99 27.85
CA LEU A 2 19.84 14.44 26.48
C LEU A 2 20.95 14.96 25.54
N LYS A 3 21.31 16.24 25.65
CA LYS A 3 22.40 16.87 24.87
C LYS A 3 23.76 16.19 25.08
N SER A 4 24.03 15.67 26.28
CA SER A 4 25.31 14.99 26.57
C SER A 4 25.36 13.62 25.92
N TYR A 5 24.28 12.84 26.01
CA TYR A 5 24.16 11.54 25.34
C TYR A 5 24.24 11.66 23.82
N LEU A 6 23.57 12.65 23.23
CA LEU A 6 23.66 12.91 21.79
C LEU A 6 25.09 13.27 21.35
N LYS A 7 25.80 14.08 22.16
CA LYS A 7 27.20 14.47 21.89
C LYS A 7 28.15 13.28 21.99
N ILE A 8 27.94 12.38 22.95
CA ILE A 8 28.74 11.16 23.13
C ILE A 8 28.49 10.18 21.98
N ALA A 9 27.22 9.95 21.63
CA ALA A 9 26.84 9.09 20.50
C ALA A 9 27.41 9.61 19.18
N TRP A 10 27.30 10.91 18.91
CA TRP A 10 27.88 11.54 17.71
C TRP A 10 29.40 11.35 17.65
N ARG A 11 30.12 11.58 18.76
CA ARG A 11 31.58 11.40 18.80
C ARG A 11 31.99 9.94 18.60
N ASN A 12 31.18 8.99 19.07
CA ASN A 12 31.43 7.57 18.90
C ASN A 12 31.22 7.09 17.45
N ILE A 13 30.13 7.54 16.82
CA ILE A 13 29.81 7.26 15.41
C ILE A 13 30.89 7.86 14.48
N VAL A 14 31.36 9.08 14.79
CA VAL A 14 32.43 9.76 14.03
C VAL A 14 33.79 9.07 14.22
N ARG A 15 34.03 8.36 15.32
CA ARG A 15 35.28 7.61 15.55
C ARG A 15 35.29 6.27 14.79
N HIS A 16 34.13 5.65 14.61
CA HIS A 16 33.96 4.36 13.93
C HIS A 16 33.20 4.48 12.60
N LYS A 17 33.57 5.46 11.77
CA LYS A 17 32.80 5.87 10.57
C LYS A 17 32.45 4.73 9.62
N GLY A 18 33.41 3.89 9.25
CA GLY A 18 33.18 2.82 8.27
C GLY A 18 32.17 1.78 8.76
N TYR A 19 32.36 1.28 9.97
CA TYR A 19 31.50 0.26 10.55
C TYR A 19 30.10 0.80 10.87
N SER A 20 30.02 1.98 11.49
CA SER A 20 28.74 2.63 11.77
C SER A 20 27.99 3.01 10.49
N PHE A 21 28.70 3.42 9.42
CA PHE A 21 28.07 3.75 8.15
C PHE A 21 27.41 2.52 7.52
N ILE A 22 28.15 1.41 7.37
CA ILE A 22 27.61 0.19 6.76
C ILE A 22 26.40 -0.32 7.55
N ASN A 23 26.48 -0.34 8.88
CA ASN A 23 25.40 -0.85 9.73
C ASN A 23 24.14 0.03 9.65
N ILE A 24 24.29 1.36 9.77
CA ILE A 24 23.16 2.29 9.71
C ILE A 24 22.58 2.34 8.30
N PHE A 25 23.42 2.33 7.27
CA PHE A 25 23.00 2.37 5.88
C PHE A 25 22.26 1.10 5.47
N GLY A 26 22.80 -0.08 5.82
CA GLY A 26 22.14 -1.36 5.55
C GLY A 26 20.77 -1.46 6.23
N LEU A 27 20.68 -1.04 7.49
CA LEU A 27 19.41 -1.01 8.22
C LEU A 27 18.42 -0.01 7.58
N ALA A 28 18.88 1.19 7.22
CA ALA A 28 18.05 2.21 6.59
C ALA A 28 17.50 1.75 5.23
N VAL A 29 18.34 1.14 4.39
CA VAL A 29 17.93 0.60 3.08
C VAL A 29 16.96 -0.56 3.24
N GLY A 30 17.19 -1.47 4.21
CA GLY A 30 16.27 -2.56 4.51
C GLY A 30 14.89 -2.06 4.91
N ILE A 31 14.83 -1.09 5.83
CA ILE A 31 13.57 -0.47 6.26
C ILE A 31 12.90 0.26 5.09
N ALA A 32 13.64 1.01 4.28
CA ALA A 32 13.10 1.70 3.12
C ALA A 32 12.49 0.72 2.10
N CYS A 33 13.18 -0.38 1.82
CA CYS A 33 12.68 -1.43 0.91
C CYS A 33 11.40 -2.08 1.46
N CYS A 34 11.38 -2.45 2.75
CA CYS A 34 10.19 -2.99 3.40
C CYS A 34 9.00 -2.01 3.35
N LEU A 35 9.23 -0.71 3.57
CA LEU A 35 8.20 0.31 3.49
C LEU A 35 7.66 0.50 2.07
N LEU A 36 8.54 0.51 1.06
CA LEU A 36 8.11 0.59 -0.34
C LEU A 36 7.22 -0.59 -0.73
N ILE A 37 7.62 -1.80 -0.35
CA ILE A 37 6.82 -3.01 -0.59
C ILE A 37 5.50 -2.94 0.19
N ALA A 38 5.52 -2.51 1.45
CA ALA A 38 4.30 -2.38 2.25
C ALA A 38 3.32 -1.38 1.64
N ILE A 39 3.80 -0.24 1.14
CA ILE A 39 2.99 0.76 0.44
C ILE A 39 2.42 0.18 -0.86
N TRP A 40 3.24 -0.54 -1.64
CA TRP A 40 2.79 -1.17 -2.89
C TRP A 40 1.72 -2.23 -2.64
N VAL A 41 1.93 -3.10 -1.65
CA VAL A 41 0.95 -4.11 -1.22
C VAL A 41 -0.33 -3.45 -0.68
N GLN A 42 -0.18 -2.37 0.09
CA GLN A 42 -1.33 -1.61 0.60
C GLN A 42 -2.11 -0.94 -0.54
N ASN A 43 -1.44 -0.50 -1.60
CA ASN A 43 -2.09 0.03 -2.80
C ASN A 43 -2.80 -1.08 -3.59
N GLU A 44 -2.16 -2.25 -3.75
CA GLU A 44 -2.72 -3.39 -4.49
C GLU A 44 -3.95 -3.99 -3.78
N LEU A 45 -3.84 -4.28 -2.47
CA LEU A 45 -4.94 -4.78 -1.65
C LEU A 45 -5.97 -3.70 -1.31
N GLY A 46 -5.51 -2.45 -1.23
CA GLY A 46 -6.34 -1.29 -0.99
C GLY A 46 -7.09 -0.82 -2.22
N PHE A 47 -6.75 -1.23 -3.44
CA PHE A 47 -7.56 -0.92 -4.61
C PHE A 47 -9.02 -1.44 -4.44
N ASP A 48 -9.21 -2.54 -3.70
CA ASP A 48 -10.54 -3.05 -3.33
C ASP A 48 -11.15 -2.40 -2.07
N ARG A 49 -10.38 -1.62 -1.27
CA ARG A 49 -10.81 -1.13 0.07
C ARG A 49 -10.54 0.35 0.38
N PHE A 50 -9.86 1.12 -0.47
CA PHE A 50 -9.62 2.56 -0.30
C PHE A 50 -10.88 3.40 -0.52
N ASN A 51 -11.95 2.78 -1.04
CA ASN A 51 -13.28 3.36 -0.97
C ASN A 51 -13.92 2.99 0.36
N GLU A 52 -13.96 3.95 1.29
CA GLU A 52 -14.73 3.96 2.55
C GLU A 52 -16.26 3.71 2.36
N LYS A 53 -16.70 3.43 1.13
CA LYS A 53 -18.06 3.10 0.69
C LYS A 53 -18.16 1.77 -0.08
N ALA A 54 -17.22 0.84 0.10
CA ALA A 54 -17.27 -0.49 -0.52
C ALA A 54 -18.56 -1.26 -0.17
N ASP A 55 -19.17 -0.97 0.97
CA ASP A 55 -20.47 -1.53 1.40
C ASP A 55 -21.66 -1.07 0.53
N ARG A 56 -21.50 0.03 -0.23
CA ARG A 56 -22.59 0.65 -1.03
C ARG A 56 -22.47 0.40 -2.53
N ILE A 57 -21.42 -0.26 -3.00
CA ILE A 57 -21.27 -0.58 -4.43
C ILE A 57 -22.03 -1.88 -4.70
N HIS A 58 -23.35 -1.80 -4.73
CA HIS A 58 -24.17 -2.88 -5.26
C HIS A 58 -24.18 -2.78 -6.79
N ARG A 59 -23.65 -3.80 -7.48
CA ARG A 59 -23.94 -3.98 -8.91
C ARG A 59 -25.41 -4.33 -9.04
N VAL A 60 -26.21 -3.37 -9.51
CA VAL A 60 -27.61 -3.64 -9.85
C VAL A 60 -27.63 -4.46 -11.13
N TYR A 61 -28.02 -5.73 -11.02
CA TYR A 61 -28.28 -6.59 -12.17
C TYR A 61 -29.76 -6.48 -12.51
N GLN A 62 -30.08 -6.16 -13.76
CA GLN A 62 -31.46 -6.17 -14.21
C GLN A 62 -31.77 -7.55 -14.77
N GLN A 63 -32.72 -8.22 -14.14
CA GLN A 63 -33.25 -9.49 -14.63
C GLN A 63 -34.50 -9.20 -15.45
N LEU A 64 -34.41 -9.31 -16.79
CA LEU A 64 -35.59 -9.27 -17.65
C LEU A 64 -36.01 -10.69 -18.01
N THR A 65 -37.27 -11.01 -17.74
CA THR A 65 -37.90 -12.24 -18.22
C THR A 65 -38.73 -11.90 -19.45
N VAL A 66 -38.26 -12.31 -20.63
CA VAL A 66 -39.00 -12.18 -21.90
C VAL A 66 -39.24 -13.59 -22.42
N ASN A 67 -40.50 -13.95 -22.69
CA ASN A 67 -40.90 -15.27 -23.20
C ASN A 67 -40.35 -16.47 -22.39
N GLY A 68 -40.39 -16.39 -21.06
CA GLY A 68 -39.92 -17.46 -20.16
C GLY A 68 -38.40 -17.65 -20.12
N GLN A 69 -37.63 -16.83 -20.85
CA GLN A 69 -36.18 -16.84 -20.84
C GLN A 69 -35.68 -15.69 -19.96
N THR A 70 -35.07 -16.05 -18.83
CA THR A 70 -34.48 -15.08 -17.88
C THR A 70 -33.12 -14.63 -18.40
N ARG A 71 -33.01 -13.37 -18.84
CA ARG A 71 -31.73 -12.78 -19.24
C ARG A 71 -31.28 -11.80 -18.17
N THR A 72 -30.21 -12.16 -17.47
CA THR A 72 -29.55 -11.31 -16.47
C THR A 72 -28.46 -10.52 -17.16
N ALA A 73 -28.63 -9.20 -17.29
CA ALA A 73 -27.63 -8.32 -17.88
C ALA A 73 -27.26 -7.21 -16.88
N PRO A 74 -25.95 -6.87 -16.74
CA PRO A 74 -25.56 -5.70 -15.97
C PRO A 74 -26.01 -4.43 -16.70
N ILE A 75 -26.80 -3.58 -16.03
CA ILE A 75 -27.31 -2.31 -16.59
C ILE A 75 -26.30 -1.16 -16.52
N THR A 76 -25.12 -1.39 -15.92
CA THR A 76 -24.03 -0.40 -15.90
C THR A 76 -22.93 -0.84 -16.88
N SER A 77 -22.47 0.09 -17.71
CA SER A 77 -21.37 -0.16 -18.64
C SER A 77 -20.11 -0.50 -17.85
N ALA A 78 -19.67 -1.77 -17.91
CA ALA A 78 -18.38 -2.18 -17.37
C ALA A 78 -17.27 -1.56 -18.24
N HIS A 79 -16.92 -0.31 -17.98
CA HIS A 79 -15.80 0.36 -18.64
C HIS A 79 -14.47 -0.05 -17.99
N TRP A 80 -14.21 -1.37 -17.93
CA TRP A 80 -12.93 -1.91 -17.50
C TRP A 80 -12.04 -2.08 -18.73
N ARG A 81 -11.48 -0.97 -19.20
CA ARG A 81 -10.43 -0.96 -20.23
C ARG A 81 -9.10 -1.21 -19.51
N ARG A 82 -8.61 -2.46 -19.53
CA ARG A 82 -7.19 -2.76 -19.25
C ARG A 82 -6.35 -2.17 -20.38
N SER A 83 -5.44 -1.27 -20.04
CA SER A 83 -4.17 -1.04 -20.74
C SER A 83 -3.06 -1.51 -19.81
#